data_AF-A0A930EWG9-F1
#
_entry.id   AF-A0A930EWG9-F1
#
_cell.length_a   1.000
_cell.length_b   1.000
_cell.length_c   1.000
_cell.angle_alpha   90.00
_cell.angle_beta   90.00
_cell.angle_gamma   90.00
#
_symmetry.space_group_name_H-M   'P 1'
#
loop_
_entity.id
_entity.type
_entity.pdbx_description
1 polymer ?
#
loop_
_entity_poly.entity_id
_entity_poly.type
_entity_poly.pdbx_seq_one_letter_code
_entity_poly.pdbx_strand_id
1 'polypeptide(L)'
;TCLKHYRAFSGDTYTPPLRIGGGTYARSFDNFAAFGPIFPTREYASWVGAEHEADEGFEIETMILACAIYANVLFDLACEQ
;
A
#
# COMPACT_ATOMS: atom_id res chain seq x y z
N THR A 1 -1.28 -6.99 11.80
CA THR A 1 -1.80 -7.50 10.51
C THR A 1 -1.27 -6.79 9.27
N CYS A 2 -1.50 -5.50 9.02
CA CYS A 2 -1.08 -4.87 7.74
C CYS A 2 0.43 -5.02 7.41
N LEU A 3 1.32 -4.68 8.35
CA LEU A 3 2.77 -4.82 8.16
C LEU A 3 3.23 -6.28 8.00
N LYS A 4 2.53 -7.25 8.61
CA LYS A 4 2.84 -8.69 8.48
C LYS A 4 2.72 -9.11 7.01
N HIS A 5 1.58 -8.84 6.38
CA HIS A 5 1.35 -9.21 4.98
C HIS A 5 2.12 -8.32 4.01
N TYR A 6 2.23 -7.01 4.27
CA TYR A 6 3.09 -6.15 3.46
C TYR A 6 4.52 -6.71 3.37
N ARG A 7 5.14 -7.05 4.52
CA ARG A 7 6.50 -7.60 4.57
C ARG A 7 6.63 -8.93 3.85
N ALA A 8 5.66 -9.83 4.05
CA ALA A 8 5.67 -11.15 3.45
C ALA A 8 5.63 -11.11 1.91
N PHE A 9 4.88 -10.17 1.33
CA PHE A 9 4.70 -10.07 -0.12
C PHE A 9 5.69 -9.11 -0.80
N SER A 10 6.09 -8.02 -0.14
CA SER A 10 7.04 -7.05 -0.70
C SER A 10 8.50 -7.42 -0.49
N GLY A 11 8.81 -8.25 0.51
CA GLY A 11 10.18 -8.50 0.97
C GLY A 11 10.81 -7.32 1.72
N ASP A 12 10.13 -6.17 1.83
CA ASP A 12 10.64 -5.01 2.56
C ASP A 12 10.47 -5.20 4.07
N THR A 13 11.53 -5.70 4.71
CA THR A 13 11.58 -5.93 6.15
C THR A 13 12.20 -4.77 6.95
N TYR A 14 12.65 -3.72 6.27
CA TYR A 14 13.44 -2.64 6.88
C TYR A 14 12.68 -1.31 6.97
N THR A 15 11.87 -0.96 5.98
CA THR A 15 11.22 0.35 5.95
C THR A 15 10.24 0.53 7.11
N PRO A 16 10.36 1.60 7.91
CA PRO A 16 9.41 1.90 8.96
C PRO A 16 8.10 2.47 8.38
N PRO A 17 6.99 2.39 9.12
CA PRO A 17 5.78 3.14 8.77
C PRO A 17 6.08 4.62 8.60
N LEU A 18 5.54 5.21 7.53
CA LEU A 18 5.83 6.58 7.13
C LEU A 18 4.68 7.53 7.52
N ARG A 19 5.01 8.82 7.65
CA ARG A 19 4.04 9.91 7.69
C ARG A 19 4.21 10.76 6.43
N ILE A 20 3.10 11.04 5.75
CA ILE A 20 3.08 11.85 4.53
C ILE A 20 2.07 13.00 4.67
N GLY A 21 2.21 14.01 3.81
CA GLY A 21 1.30 15.18 3.79
C GLY A 21 -0.04 14.93 3.08
N GLY A 22 -0.16 13.81 2.34
CA GLY A 22 -1.38 13.44 1.63
C GLY A 22 -2.55 13.14 2.58
N GLY A 23 -3.74 13.65 2.26
CA GLY A 23 -4.95 13.39 3.03
C GLY A 23 -5.60 12.07 2.62
N THR A 24 -6.04 11.28 3.60
CA THR A 24 -6.83 10.06 3.38
C THR A 24 -8.01 10.00 4.33
N TYR A 25 -8.98 9.12 4.07
CA TYR A 25 -10.12 8.89 4.96
C TYR A 25 -9.73 8.37 6.35
N ALA A 26 -8.51 7.85 6.55
CA ALA A 26 -8.06 7.37 7.85
C ALA A 26 -8.08 8.47 8.92
N ARG A 27 -7.91 9.75 8.53
CA ARG A 27 -7.97 10.90 9.45
C ARG A 27 -9.32 11.11 10.10
N SER A 28 -10.38 10.50 9.56
CA SER A 28 -11.75 10.65 10.04
C SER A 28 -12.09 9.70 11.18
N PHE A 29 -11.18 8.80 11.55
CA PHE A 29 -11.40 7.77 12.57
C PHE A 29 -10.25 7.77 13.59
N ASP A 30 -10.58 7.57 14.87
CA ASP A 30 -9.59 7.49 15.94
C ASP A 30 -8.77 6.20 15.85
N ASN A 31 -7.44 6.32 15.98
CA ASN A 31 -6.48 5.20 15.90
C ASN A 31 -6.43 4.48 14.54
N PHE A 32 -6.80 5.15 13.45
CA PHE A 32 -6.66 4.61 12.09
C PHE A 32 -5.39 5.13 11.39
N ALA A 33 -4.89 4.33 10.45
CA ALA A 33 -3.77 4.67 9.59
C ALA A 33 -4.12 4.41 8.13
N ALA A 34 -3.50 5.16 7.23
CA ALA A 34 -3.53 4.84 5.81
C ALA A 34 -2.67 3.61 5.53
N PHE A 35 -3.16 2.73 4.66
CA PHE A 35 -2.42 1.58 4.15
C PHE A 35 -2.71 1.48 2.66
N GLY A 36 -1.65 1.54 1.84
CA GLY A 36 -1.75 1.91 0.42
C GLY A 36 -0.92 1.03 -0.51
N PRO A 37 -1.12 1.15 -1.84
CA PRO A 37 -0.49 0.30 -2.84
C PRO A 37 0.91 0.78 -3.26
N ILE A 38 1.43 1.85 -2.65
CA ILE A 38 2.74 2.41 -3.00
C ILE A 38 3.83 1.74 -2.17
N PHE A 39 4.85 1.24 -2.85
CA PHE A 39 5.98 0.53 -2.25
C PHE A 39 7.22 1.43 -2.20
N PRO A 40 7.74 1.81 -1.02
CA PRO A 40 8.88 2.73 -0.91
C PRO A 40 10.17 2.27 -1.60
N THR A 41 10.32 0.97 -1.82
CA THR A 41 11.49 0.35 -2.45
C THR A 41 11.32 0.09 -3.94
N ARG A 42 10.16 0.43 -4.51
CA ARG A 42 9.85 0.23 -5.94
C ARG A 42 9.64 1.59 -6.60
N GLU A 43 10.38 1.84 -7.66
CA GLU A 43 10.17 3.03 -8.50
C GLU A 43 8.96 2.82 -9.41
N TYR A 44 8.25 3.90 -9.73
CA TYR A 44 7.23 3.87 -10.77
C TYR A 44 7.87 3.54 -12.11
N ALA A 45 7.12 2.83 -12.96
CA ALA A 45 7.54 2.63 -14.32
C ALA A 45 7.67 3.99 -15.03
N SER A 46 8.75 4.20 -15.80
CA SER A 46 9.10 5.50 -16.37
C SER A 46 8.08 6.11 -17.33
N TRP A 47 7.11 5.32 -17.77
CA TRP A 47 6.02 5.70 -18.68
C TRP A 47 4.71 6.04 -17.95
N VAL A 48 4.69 5.94 -16.61
CA VAL A 48 3.50 6.16 -15.78
C VAL A 48 3.69 7.41 -14.91
N GLY A 49 2.73 8.33 -14.98
CA GLY A 49 2.62 9.46 -14.07
C GLY A 49 2.13 9.05 -12.68
N ALA A 50 2.57 9.79 -11.66
CA ALA A 50 2.09 9.63 -10.28
C ALA A 50 0.68 10.24 -10.10
N GLU A 51 0.15 10.14 -8.88
CA GLU A 51 -1.17 10.67 -8.54
C GLU A 51 -1.27 12.18 -8.89
N HIS A 52 -2.29 12.54 -9.68
CA HIS A 52 -2.57 13.90 -10.17
C HIS A 52 -1.57 14.48 -11.18
N GLU A 53 -0.67 13.67 -11.76
CA GLU A 53 0.26 14.10 -12.80
C GLU A 53 -0.22 13.70 -14.22
N ALA A 54 0.43 14.23 -15.26
CA ALA A 54 0.16 13.81 -16.63
C ALA A 54 0.48 12.31 -16.83
N ASP A 55 -0.31 11.64 -17.66
CA ASP A 55 -0.18 10.20 -17.93
C ASP A 55 -0.29 9.33 -16.65
N GLU A 56 -1.10 9.78 -15.68
CA GLU A 56 -1.41 9.04 -14.45
C GLU A 56 -1.85 7.61 -14.77
N GLY A 57 -1.23 6.66 -14.08
CA GLY A 57 -1.56 5.25 -14.21
C GLY A 57 -0.96 4.42 -13.10
N PHE A 58 -1.02 3.10 -13.28
CA PHE A 58 -0.45 2.17 -12.32
C PHE A 58 0.03 0.91 -13.03
N GLU A 59 1.24 0.45 -12.72
CA GLU A 59 1.80 -0.77 -13.28
C GLU A 59 0.98 -1.99 -12.81
N ILE A 60 0.55 -2.83 -13.77
CA ILE A 60 -0.39 -3.92 -13.51
C ILE A 60 0.17 -4.92 -12.49
N GLU A 61 1.45 -5.25 -12.58
CA GLU A 61 2.14 -6.15 -11.68
C GLU A 61 2.14 -5.61 -10.24
N THR A 62 2.37 -4.30 -10.08
CA THR A 62 2.30 -3.62 -8.78
C THR A 62 0.87 -3.60 -8.25
N MET A 63 -0.11 -3.37 -9.12
CA MET A 63 -1.54 -3.43 -8.78
C MET A 63 -1.93 -4.79 -8.22
N ILE A 64 -1.57 -5.87 -8.94
CA ILE A 64 -1.91 -7.23 -8.56
C ILE A 64 -1.23 -7.61 -7.23
N LEU A 65 0.02 -7.20 -7.02
CA LEU A 65 0.72 -7.38 -5.75
C LEU A 65 -0.01 -6.69 -4.59
N ALA A 66 -0.41 -5.42 -4.77
CA ALA A 66 -1.17 -4.69 -3.76
C ALA A 66 -2.53 -5.36 -3.46
N CYS A 67 -3.25 -5.82 -4.50
CA CYS A 67 -4.49 -6.59 -4.35
C CYS A 67 -4.29 -7.85 -3.52
N ALA A 68 -3.22 -8.61 -3.77
CA ALA A 68 -2.90 -9.81 -3.00
C ALA A 68 -2.65 -9.49 -1.52
N ILE A 69 -1.93 -8.40 -1.23
CA ILE A 69 -1.70 -7.93 0.14
C ILE A 69 -3.02 -7.55 0.81
N TYR A 70 -3.88 -6.76 0.15
CA TYR A 70 -5.18 -6.37 0.72
C TYR A 70 -6.07 -7.58 0.99
N ALA A 71 -6.15 -8.52 0.06
CA ALA A 71 -6.96 -9.73 0.25
C ALA A 71 -6.52 -10.50 1.50
N ASN A 72 -5.21 -10.66 1.71
CA ASN A 72 -4.67 -11.34 2.88
C ASN A 72 -4.89 -10.55 4.17
N VAL A 73 -4.71 -9.21 4.14
CA VAL A 73 -4.98 -8.35 5.30
C VAL A 73 -6.44 -8.43 5.71
N LEU A 74 -7.36 -8.35 4.76
CA LEU A 74 -8.79 -8.44 5.03
C LEU A 74 -9.17 -9.83 5.54
N PHE A 75 -8.60 -10.89 4.96
CA PHE A 75 -8.83 -12.25 5.42
C PHE A 75 -8.32 -12.47 6.85
N ASP A 76 -7.07 -12.09 7.17
CA ASP A 76 -6.51 -12.17 8.52
C ASP A 76 -7.41 -11.40 9.51
N LEU A 77 -7.75 -10.14 9.21
CA LEU A 77 -8.61 -9.34 10.09
C LEU A 77 -10.03 -9.90 10.28
N ALA A 78 -10.63 -10.50 9.25
CA ALA A 78 -12.01 -10.95 9.28
C ALA A 78 -12.17 -12.39 9.74
N CYS A 79 -11.15 -13.24 9.56
CA CYS A 79 -11.28 -14.69 9.66
C CYS A 79 -10.26 -15.36 10.58
N GLU A 80 -9.07 -14.79 10.80
CA GLU A 80 -8.01 -15.38 11.62
C GLU A 80 -7.56 -14.38 12.69
N GLN A 81 -8.15 -14.45 13.90
CA GLN A 81 -7.72 -13.63 15.05
C GLN A 81 -6.47 -14.21 15.73
#